data_AF-A0A966PAX3-F1
#
_entry.id   AF-A0A966PAX3-F1
#
_cell.length_a   1.000
_cell.length_b   1.000
_cell.length_c   1.000
_cell.angle_alpha   90.00
_cell.angle_beta   90.00
_cell.angle_gamma   90.00
#
_symmetry.space_group_name_H-M   'P 1'
#
loop_
_entity.id
_entity.type
_entity.pdbx_description
1 polymer ?
#
loop_
_entity_poly.entity_id
_entity_poly.type
_entity_poly.pdbx_seq_one_letter_code
_entity_poly.pdbx_strand_id
1 'polypeptide(L)'
;MKRTLQRNPAIMRLMSSAKTERLVNLTMALLGTKRYMTKSEIFRRVAGYSGSNETKERMFERDKDDLRTLGIEIEVASHDPLFEDEVGYRIRAEVFQLREKFDSEELGLVSLALGLIANSDLGDSTQSLNRRINSLAVSPITPD
;
A
#
# COMPACT_ATOMS: atom_id res chain seq x y z
N MET A 1 -24.15 15.96 15.97
CA MET A 1 -24.54 14.58 15.61
C MET A 1 -23.53 14.05 14.61
N LYS A 2 -22.78 13.02 15.01
CA LYS A 2 -21.60 12.51 14.31
C LYS A 2 -22.05 11.72 13.06
N ARG A 3 -21.60 12.13 11.87
CA ARG A 3 -21.79 11.37 10.62
C ARG A 3 -20.93 10.12 10.70
N THR A 4 -21.57 8.98 10.91
CA THR A 4 -20.98 7.64 10.83
C THR A 4 -20.54 7.40 9.38
N LEU A 5 -19.23 7.45 9.11
CA LEU A 5 -18.65 6.87 7.91
C LEU A 5 -18.78 5.35 8.02
N GLN A 6 -19.92 4.81 7.60
CA GLN A 6 -20.08 3.38 7.41
C GLN A 6 -19.28 2.99 6.17
N ARG A 7 -17.99 2.69 6.36
CA ARG A 7 -17.12 2.13 5.32
C ARG A 7 -17.77 0.84 4.81
N ASN A 8 -18.10 0.80 3.52
CA ASN A 8 -18.80 -0.31 2.91
C ASN A 8 -17.81 -1.47 2.63
N PRO A 9 -17.93 -2.62 3.33
CA PRO A 9 -17.03 -3.77 3.14
C PRO A 9 -17.17 -4.45 1.78
N ALA A 10 -18.23 -4.14 1.01
CA ALA A 10 -18.41 -4.67 -0.34
C ALA A 10 -17.35 -4.16 -1.35
N ILE A 11 -16.78 -2.97 -1.12
CA ILE A 11 -15.77 -2.38 -2.03
C ILE A 11 -14.47 -3.21 -2.02
N MET A 12 -14.13 -3.83 -0.89
CA MET A 12 -12.94 -4.68 -0.76
C MET A 12 -13.10 -6.06 -1.42
N ARG A 13 -14.35 -6.52 -1.63
CA ARG A 13 -14.67 -7.86 -2.17
C ARG A 13 -14.77 -7.90 -3.70
N LEU A 14 -14.72 -6.76 -4.39
CA LEU A 14 -14.89 -6.67 -5.86
C LEU A 14 -13.59 -6.54 -6.68
N MET A 15 -12.42 -6.50 -6.04
CA MET A 15 -11.15 -6.56 -6.78
C MET A 15 -10.81 -8.02 -7.06
N SER A 16 -10.59 -8.37 -8.33
CA SER A 16 -9.99 -9.68 -8.64
C SER A 16 -8.66 -9.79 -7.91
N SER A 17 -8.31 -10.99 -7.42
CA SER A 17 -7.04 -11.23 -6.69
C SER A 17 -5.84 -10.61 -7.43
N ALA A 18 -5.79 -10.77 -8.76
CA ALA A 18 -4.76 -10.20 -9.62
C ALA A 18 -4.74 -8.66 -9.66
N LYS A 19 -5.89 -7.98 -9.55
CA LYS A 19 -5.93 -6.52 -9.47
C LYS A 19 -5.41 -6.04 -8.12
N THR A 20 -5.83 -6.68 -7.02
CA THR A 20 -5.33 -6.35 -5.68
C THR A 20 -3.82 -6.55 -5.61
N GLU A 21 -3.32 -7.68 -6.10
CA GLU A 21 -1.89 -7.97 -6.16
C GLU A 21 -1.13 -6.90 -6.96
N ARG A 22 -1.65 -6.50 -8.14
CA ARG A 22 -1.05 -5.44 -8.94
C ARG A 22 -1.01 -4.09 -8.21
N LEU A 23 -2.07 -3.72 -7.50
CA LEU A 23 -2.11 -2.48 -6.71
C LEU A 23 -1.08 -2.50 -5.57
N VAL A 24 -0.93 -3.64 -4.89
CA VAL A 24 0.09 -3.84 -3.85
C VAL A 24 1.48 -3.72 -4.45
N ASN A 25 1.75 -4.41 -5.56
CA ASN A 25 3.03 -4.37 -6.26
C ASN A 25 3.40 -2.97 -6.74
N LEU A 26 2.43 -2.25 -7.33
CA LEU A 26 2.62 -0.86 -7.77
C LEU A 26 2.97 0.04 -6.59
N THR A 27 2.21 -0.07 -5.49
CA THR A 27 2.44 0.71 -4.28
C THR A 27 3.83 0.46 -3.70
N MET A 28 4.23 -0.81 -3.56
CA MET A 28 5.56 -1.18 -3.06
C MET A 28 6.67 -0.65 -3.97
N ALA A 29 6.52 -0.75 -5.28
CA ALA A 29 7.50 -0.26 -6.23
C ALA A 29 7.69 1.27 -6.13
N LEU A 30 6.60 2.01 -6.06
CA LEU A 30 6.63 3.49 -5.99
C LEU A 30 7.00 4.04 -4.61
N LEU A 31 6.78 3.27 -3.54
CA LEU A 31 7.19 3.62 -2.17
C LEU A 31 8.68 3.32 -1.95
N GLY A 32 9.16 2.19 -2.49
CA GLY A 32 10.55 1.75 -2.32
C GLY A 32 11.57 2.50 -3.19
N THR A 33 11.12 3.25 -4.19
CA THR A 33 12.03 4.01 -5.06
C THR A 33 12.46 5.34 -4.44
N LYS A 34 13.76 5.65 -4.56
CA LYS A 34 14.33 6.94 -4.15
C LYS A 34 14.14 8.04 -5.19
N ARG A 35 13.94 7.67 -6.46
CA ARG A 35 13.77 8.56 -7.60
C ARG A 35 12.41 8.35 -8.26
N TYR A 36 11.93 9.35 -8.98
CA TYR A 36 10.74 9.18 -9.83
C TYR A 36 10.98 8.09 -10.88
N MET A 37 10.06 7.14 -10.96
CA MET A 37 10.11 6.04 -11.94
C MET A 37 9.27 6.38 -13.17
N THR A 38 9.77 6.07 -14.36
CA THR A 38 8.99 6.33 -15.59
C THR A 38 7.94 5.24 -15.81
N LYS A 39 6.91 5.52 -16.63
CA LYS A 39 5.88 4.51 -17.02
C LYS A 39 6.52 3.24 -17.57
N SER A 40 7.54 3.40 -18.41
CA SER A 40 8.29 2.29 -19.00
C SER A 40 8.99 1.43 -17.95
N GLU A 41 9.58 2.04 -16.91
CA GLU A 41 10.17 1.30 -15.79
C GLU A 41 9.11 0.57 -14.97
N ILE A 42 7.96 1.20 -14.71
CA ILE A 42 6.83 0.61 -13.98
C ILE A 42 6.33 -0.65 -14.70
N PHE A 43 6.06 -0.57 -16.00
CA PHE A 43 5.58 -1.72 -16.78
C PHE A 43 6.58 -2.87 -16.91
N ARG A 44 7.87 -2.61 -16.70
CA ARG A 44 8.90 -3.66 -16.65
C ARG A 44 9.05 -4.29 -15.27
N ARG A 45 8.91 -3.50 -14.20
CA ARG A 45 9.21 -3.94 -12.83
C ARG A 45 7.99 -4.44 -12.06
N VAL A 46 6.81 -3.91 -12.36
CA VAL A 46 5.58 -4.21 -11.62
C VAL A 46 4.85 -5.36 -12.30
N ALA A 47 4.72 -6.48 -11.60
CA ALA A 47 3.95 -7.62 -12.06
C ALA A 47 2.45 -7.25 -12.17
N GLY A 48 1.79 -7.78 -13.20
CA GLY A 48 0.36 -7.57 -13.45
C GLY A 48 0.03 -6.61 -14.61
N TYR A 49 1.02 -5.93 -15.20
CA TYR A 49 0.85 -5.16 -16.44
C TYR A 49 1.19 -6.02 -17.67
N SER A 50 0.17 -6.54 -18.35
CA SER A 50 0.31 -7.38 -19.55
C SER A 50 -0.53 -6.86 -20.71
N GLY A 51 -0.32 -7.40 -21.92
CA GLY A 51 -1.01 -6.96 -23.13
C GLY A 51 -0.32 -5.82 -23.88
N SER A 52 -1.09 -5.11 -24.72
CA SER A 52 -0.59 -3.98 -25.52
C SER A 52 -0.22 -2.78 -24.64
N ASN A 53 0.60 -1.87 -25.16
CA ASN A 53 0.95 -0.63 -24.45
C ASN A 53 -0.30 0.18 -24.06
N GLU A 54 -1.26 0.32 -24.98
CA GLU A 54 -2.55 0.98 -24.71
C GLU A 54 -3.32 0.32 -23.56
N THR A 55 -3.28 -1.02 -23.47
CA THR A 55 -3.92 -1.76 -22.38
C THR A 55 -3.25 -1.45 -21.05
N LYS A 56 -1.91 -1.49 -21.00
CA LYS A 56 -1.14 -1.20 -19.79
C LYS A 56 -1.35 0.24 -19.32
N GLU A 57 -1.43 1.19 -20.25
CA GLU A 57 -1.73 2.60 -19.96
C GLU A 57 -3.11 2.76 -19.30
N ARG A 58 -4.15 2.16 -19.88
CA ARG A 58 -5.50 2.18 -19.29
C ARG A 58 -5.53 1.52 -17.90
N MET A 59 -4.82 0.40 -17.74
CA MET A 59 -4.70 -0.27 -16.43
C MET A 59 -4.02 0.63 -15.41
N PHE A 60 -2.94 1.30 -15.79
CA PHE A 60 -2.19 2.19 -14.90
C PHE A 60 -2.99 3.42 -14.48
N GLU A 61 -3.69 4.09 -15.40
CA GLU A 61 -4.54 5.22 -15.03
C GLU A 61 -5.68 4.80 -14.09
N ARG A 62 -6.27 3.61 -14.31
CA ARG A 62 -7.27 3.05 -13.40
C ARG A 62 -6.68 2.72 -12.02
N ASP A 63 -5.52 2.10 -11.98
CA ASP A 63 -4.85 1.74 -10.74
C ASP A 63 -4.46 3.01 -9.94
N LYS A 64 -4.07 4.10 -10.62
CA LYS A 64 -3.87 5.42 -9.98
C LYS A 64 -5.14 5.93 -9.32
N ASP A 65 -6.29 5.83 -9.97
CA ASP A 65 -7.57 6.26 -9.40
C ASP A 65 -8.01 5.39 -8.22
N ASP A 66 -7.75 4.08 -8.29
CA ASP A 66 -7.97 3.17 -7.16
C ASP A 66 -7.08 3.55 -5.97
N LEU A 67 -5.80 3.84 -6.19
CA LEU A 67 -4.87 4.28 -5.13
C LEU A 67 -5.29 5.61 -4.51
N ARG A 68 -5.73 6.58 -5.33
CA ARG A 68 -6.30 7.86 -4.83
C ARG A 68 -7.51 7.64 -3.93
N THR A 69 -8.38 6.70 -4.30
CA THR A 69 -9.55 6.33 -3.48
C THR A 69 -9.15 5.73 -2.13
N LEU A 70 -7.97 5.10 -2.05
CA LEU A 70 -7.38 4.58 -0.81
C LEU A 70 -6.63 5.66 -0.01
N GLY A 71 -6.56 6.90 -0.50
CA GLY A 71 -5.80 7.99 0.12
C GLY A 71 -4.30 7.98 -0.20
N ILE A 72 -3.89 7.18 -1.20
CA ILE A 72 -2.50 7.07 -1.65
C ILE A 72 -2.30 8.01 -2.84
N GLU A 73 -1.55 9.09 -2.62
CA GLU A 73 -1.24 10.06 -3.66
C GLU A 73 0.08 9.70 -4.37
N ILE A 74 0.02 9.57 -5.70
CA ILE A 74 1.19 9.40 -6.54
C ILE A 74 1.64 10.78 -7.01
N GLU A 75 2.83 11.19 -6.60
CA GLU A 75 3.51 12.36 -7.13
C GLU A 75 3.91 12.15 -8.59
N VAL A 76 3.78 13.22 -9.36
CA VAL A 76 4.08 13.25 -10.77
C VAL A 76 5.04 14.41 -10.99
N ALA A 77 6.27 14.12 -11.38
CA ALA A 77 7.29 15.13 -11.65
C ALA A 77 8.13 14.74 -12.87
N SER A 78 8.57 15.73 -13.64
CA SER A 78 9.48 15.49 -14.76
C SER A 78 10.84 15.01 -14.26
N HIS A 79 11.39 13.99 -14.90
CA HIS A 79 12.68 13.39 -14.49
C HIS A 79 13.87 14.32 -14.81
N ASP A 80 13.73 15.17 -15.83
CA ASP A 80 14.80 16.02 -16.33
C ASP A 80 14.25 17.39 -16.81
N PRO A 81 14.79 18.54 -16.36
CA PRO A 81 14.48 19.85 -16.91
C PRO A 81 14.78 20.00 -18.40
N LEU A 82 15.61 19.13 -18.98
CA LEU A 82 16.01 19.14 -20.40
C LEU A 82 15.19 18.20 -21.27
N PHE A 83 14.45 17.25 -20.68
CA PHE A 83 13.57 16.31 -21.39
C PHE A 83 12.18 16.35 -20.76
N GLU A 84 11.37 17.33 -21.17
CA GLU A 84 10.00 17.55 -20.68
C GLU A 84 9.05 16.37 -20.98
N ASP A 85 9.43 15.46 -21.87
CA ASP A 85 8.54 14.42 -22.41
C ASP A 85 8.39 13.18 -21.52
N GLU A 86 9.34 12.90 -20.60
CA GLU A 86 9.27 11.71 -19.74
C GLU A 86 8.95 12.05 -18.27
N VAL A 87 7.66 11.90 -17.96
CA VAL A 87 7.11 12.10 -16.63
C VAL A 87 7.42 10.90 -15.74
N GLY A 88 7.86 11.17 -14.51
CA GLY A 88 8.13 10.16 -13.50
C GLY A 88 7.10 10.15 -12.36
N TYR A 89 6.99 8.99 -11.70
CA TYR A 89 6.01 8.70 -10.66
C TYR A 89 6.69 8.23 -9.37
N ARG A 90 6.18 8.71 -8.22
CA ARG A 90 6.68 8.31 -6.89
C ARG A 90 5.57 8.41 -5.85
N ILE A 91 5.68 7.63 -4.78
CA ILE A 91 4.86 7.80 -3.58
C ILE A 91 5.76 8.27 -2.44
N ARG A 92 5.36 9.36 -1.76
CA ARG A 92 6.04 9.87 -0.57
C ARG A 92 5.79 8.96 0.63
N ALA A 93 6.85 8.46 1.24
CA ALA A 93 6.75 7.66 2.45
C ALA A 93 6.19 8.48 3.63
N GLU A 94 6.35 9.79 3.58
CA GLU A 94 5.83 10.74 4.57
C GLU A 94 4.29 10.67 4.68
N VAL A 95 3.59 10.27 3.61
CA VAL A 95 2.13 10.09 3.60
C VAL A 95 1.71 8.83 4.37
N PHE A 96 2.61 7.87 4.53
CA PHE A 96 2.39 6.62 5.28
C PHE A 96 2.93 6.70 6.71
N GLN A 97 3.29 7.89 7.19
CA GLN A 97 3.73 8.05 8.56
C GLN A 97 2.61 7.61 9.51
N LEU A 98 2.94 6.58 10.28
CA LEU A 98 2.09 6.13 11.35
C LEU A 98 1.97 7.28 12.35
N ARG A 99 0.75 7.62 12.75
CA ARG A 99 0.52 8.63 13.79
C ARG A 99 1.35 8.26 15.04
N GLU A 100 1.97 9.24 15.67
CA GLU A 100 2.94 8.96 16.75
C GLU A 100 2.29 8.45 18.04
N LYS A 101 0.97 8.63 18.20
CA LYS A 101 0.24 8.26 19.41
C LYS A 101 -0.87 7.28 19.07
N PHE A 102 -0.77 6.09 19.64
CA PHE A 102 -1.87 5.15 19.75
C PHE A 102 -2.16 4.97 21.24
N ASP A 103 -3.43 4.92 21.60
CA ASP A 103 -3.77 4.45 22.93
C ASP A 103 -3.60 2.93 23.03
N SER A 104 -3.69 2.40 24.25
CA SER A 104 -3.48 0.98 24.52
C SER A 104 -4.53 0.08 23.84
N GLU A 105 -5.75 0.57 23.65
CA GLU A 105 -6.84 -0.18 23.02
C GLU A 105 -6.58 -0.32 21.51
N GLU A 106 -6.21 0.78 20.86
CA GLU A 106 -5.87 0.82 19.44
C GLU A 106 -4.62 -0.02 19.13
N LEU A 107 -3.60 0.00 20.00
CA LEU A 107 -2.44 -0.89 19.87
C LEU A 107 -2.82 -2.38 20.04
N GLY A 108 -3.76 -2.69 20.95
CA GLY A 108 -4.30 -4.02 21.13
C GLY A 108 -4.99 -4.54 19.86
N LEU A 109 -5.83 -3.72 19.23
CA LEU A 109 -6.52 -4.06 17.98
C LEU A 109 -5.54 -4.27 16.82
N VAL A 110 -4.53 -3.41 16.68
CA VAL A 110 -3.49 -3.57 15.67
C VAL A 110 -2.69 -4.86 15.91
N SER A 111 -2.34 -5.16 17.16
CA SER A 111 -1.60 -6.39 17.50
C SER A 111 -2.41 -7.65 17.18
N LEU A 112 -3.72 -7.65 17.46
CA LEU A 112 -4.61 -8.75 17.10
C LEU A 112 -4.68 -8.95 15.58
N ALA A 113 -4.87 -7.86 14.83
CA ALA A 113 -4.92 -7.90 13.36
C ALA A 113 -3.60 -8.41 12.77
N LEU A 114 -2.46 -7.95 13.27
CA LEU A 114 -1.13 -8.42 12.87
C LEU A 114 -0.93 -9.90 13.22
N GLY A 115 -1.44 -10.36 14.37
CA GLY A 115 -1.41 -11.77 14.75
C GLY A 115 -2.18 -12.66 13.77
N LEU A 116 -3.35 -12.21 13.30
CA LEU A 116 -4.11 -12.93 12.27
C LEU A 116 -3.35 -13.01 10.94
N ILE A 117 -2.66 -11.93 10.55
CA ILE A 117 -1.82 -11.91 9.34
C ILE A 117 -0.61 -12.83 9.51
N ALA A 118 0.06 -12.82 10.67
CA ALA A 118 1.23 -13.66 10.93
C ALA A 118 0.90 -15.16 11.00
N ASN A 119 -0.31 -15.50 11.42
CA ASN A 119 -0.81 -16.88 11.44
C ASN A 119 -1.43 -17.31 10.10
N SER A 120 -1.64 -16.37 9.17
CA SER A 120 -1.88 -16.69 7.76
C SER A 120 -0.53 -17.01 7.10
N ASP A 121 -0.51 -17.99 6.20
CA ASP A 121 0.69 -18.63 5.62
C ASP A 121 1.51 -17.69 4.70
N LEU A 122 2.02 -16.59 5.25
CA LEU A 122 2.91 -15.60 4.64
C LEU A 122 4.29 -15.77 5.29
N GLY A 123 5.13 -16.59 4.66
CA GLY A 123 6.38 -17.12 5.20
C GLY A 123 7.45 -16.13 5.71
N ASP A 124 8.22 -16.63 6.69
CA ASP A 124 9.56 -16.27 7.19
C ASP A 124 9.88 -14.84 7.69
N SER A 125 9.00 -13.84 7.57
CA SER A 125 9.28 -12.49 8.13
C SER A 125 8.86 -12.29 9.60
N THR A 126 8.25 -13.30 10.22
CA THR A 126 7.56 -13.23 11.54
C THR A 126 8.48 -13.00 12.73
N GLN A 127 9.75 -13.41 12.68
CA GLN A 127 10.67 -13.28 13.82
C GLN A 127 11.09 -11.83 14.13
N SER A 128 11.20 -10.98 13.11
CA SER A 128 11.61 -9.59 13.29
C SER A 128 10.46 -8.71 13.81
N LEU A 129 9.24 -9.03 13.40
CA LEU A 129 8.01 -8.39 13.85
C LEU A 129 7.65 -8.79 15.28
N ASN A 130 7.73 -10.08 15.62
CA ASN A 130 7.51 -10.55 16.99
C ASN A 130 8.48 -9.91 17.99
N ARG A 131 9.75 -9.72 17.61
CA ARG A 131 10.72 -9.00 18.46
C ARG A 131 10.33 -7.54 18.69
N ARG A 132 9.83 -6.85 17.67
CA ARG A 132 9.38 -5.45 17.78
C ARG A 132 8.08 -5.32 18.58
N ILE A 133 7.13 -6.23 18.39
CA ILE A 133 5.86 -6.25 19.15
C ILE A 133 6.12 -6.53 20.63
N ASN A 134 6.95 -7.52 20.95
CA ASN A 134 7.31 -7.82 22.35
C ASN A 134 8.05 -6.64 23.01
N SER A 135 8.88 -5.90 22.26
CA SER A 135 9.53 -4.70 22.78
C SER A 135 8.58 -3.52 23.03
N LEU A 136 7.38 -3.55 22.45
CA LEU A 136 6.33 -2.54 22.65
C LEU A 136 5.34 -2.93 23.78
N ALA A 137 5.48 -4.14 24.34
CA ALA A 137 4.79 -4.64 25.52
C ALA A 137 3.35 -4.12 25.70
N VAL A 138 2.48 -4.50 24.76
CA VAL A 138 1.04 -4.59 25.01
C VAL A 138 0.81 -5.98 25.57
N SER A 139 0.37 -6.08 26.83
CA SER A 139 -0.15 -7.34 27.34
C SER A 139 -1.32 -7.76 26.45
N PRO A 140 -1.32 -8.97 25.88
CA PRO A 140 -2.49 -9.45 25.17
C PRO A 140 -3.68 -9.40 26.12
N ILE A 141 -4.72 -8.66 25.76
CA ILE A 141 -6.01 -8.76 26.44
C ILE A 141 -6.52 -10.15 26.07
N THR A 142 -6.31 -11.11 26.96
CA THR A 142 -6.98 -12.40 26.93
C THR A 142 -8.43 -12.16 27.32
N PRO A 143 -9.41 -12.38 26.43
CA PRO A 143 -10.80 -12.39 26.85
C PRO A 143 -11.03 -13.63 27.74
N ASP A 144 -11.74 -13.43 28.85
CA ASP A 144 -12.27 -14.50 29.72
C ASP A 144 -13.17 -15.48 28.95
#